data_AF-A0A962JUV2-F1
#
_entry.id   AF-A0A962JUV2-F1
#
_cell.length_a   1.000
_cell.length_b   1.000
_cell.length_c   1.000
_cell.angle_alpha   90.00
_cell.angle_beta   90.00
_cell.angle_gamma   90.00
#
_symmetry.space_group_name_H-M   'P 1'
#
loop_
_entity.id
_entity.type
_entity.pdbx_description
1 polymer ?
#
loop_
_entity_poly.entity_id
_entity_poly.type
_entity_poly.pdbx_seq_one_letter_code
_entity_poly.pdbx_strand_id
1 'polypeptide(L)'
;MNPIVRQQYLDALGIQTWLPRVVLPGAKLPPALNFILDEKAAPIAFDNKAAKIEVTAVGRMEHAVTDRGLAEPIADQGGHQFRLVSMLYPGHCMVISDFSAETDAHMTSAQHRLLSDMLLVLGVTDPESAKPVFFDWPMQNQQVDQSTAAALEAMQAFLNTQVDGQKLRFVLIMGETAGRYILPHEAELANAQGKLWSIMDYPALITDSIDHILAQPLCKRDVWRDIQPLCRLAANGT
;
A
#
# COMPACT_ATOMS: atom_id res chain seq x y z
N MET A 1 37.29 26.97 1.66
CA MET A 1 36.67 26.66 2.97
C MET A 1 36.90 25.19 3.28
N ASN A 2 37.50 24.86 4.42
CA ASN A 2 37.79 23.48 4.79
C ASN A 2 36.46 22.69 4.99
N PRO A 3 36.27 21.54 4.32
CA PRO A 3 35.02 20.77 4.40
C PRO A 3 34.67 20.31 5.82
N ILE A 4 35.68 20.12 6.69
CA ILE A 4 35.48 19.75 8.09
C ILE A 4 34.81 20.88 8.86
N VAL A 5 35.33 22.10 8.70
CA VAL A 5 34.80 23.30 9.36
C VAL A 5 33.37 23.58 8.89
N ARG A 6 33.09 23.36 7.59
CA ARG A 6 31.73 23.48 7.05
C ARG A 6 30.77 22.49 7.69
N GLN A 7 31.17 21.23 7.87
CA GLN A 7 30.32 20.21 8.47
C GLN A 7 30.01 20.52 9.94
N GLN A 8 31.02 20.90 10.74
CA GLN A 8 30.82 21.30 12.13
C GLN A 8 29.87 22.50 12.26
N TYR A 9 30.00 23.47 11.36
CA TYR A 9 29.10 24.61 11.30
C TYR A 9 27.65 24.20 10.98
N LEU A 10 27.45 23.31 10.00
CA LEU A 10 26.11 22.84 9.62
C LEU A 10 25.48 21.99 10.74
N ASP A 11 26.28 21.17 11.42
CA ASP A 11 25.84 20.37 12.57
C ASP A 11 25.43 21.26 13.76
N ALA A 12 26.21 22.31 14.05
CA ALA A 12 25.87 23.29 15.08
C ALA A 12 24.57 24.06 14.77
N LEU A 13 24.20 24.17 13.50
CA LEU A 13 22.92 24.73 13.06
C LEU A 13 21.76 23.72 13.04
N GLY A 14 22.02 22.44 13.38
CA GLY A 14 21.05 21.36 13.32
C GLY A 14 20.67 20.95 11.89
N ILE A 15 21.48 21.30 10.89
CA ILE A 15 21.20 21.01 9.49
C ILE A 15 21.75 19.62 9.15
N GLN A 16 20.85 18.66 8.94
CA GLN A 16 21.22 17.32 8.47
C GLN A 16 21.76 17.39 7.03
N THR A 17 23.04 17.03 6.87
CA THR A 17 23.68 17.00 5.55
C THR A 17 23.53 15.60 4.94
N TRP A 18 22.78 15.47 3.85
CA TRP A 18 22.66 14.21 3.13
C TRP A 18 23.93 13.93 2.31
N LEU A 19 24.47 12.70 2.43
CA LEU A 19 25.64 12.24 1.68
C LEU A 19 25.26 11.03 0.82
N PRO A 20 25.71 10.98 -0.45
CA PRO A 20 25.42 9.86 -1.34
C PRO A 20 26.11 8.59 -0.85
N ARG A 21 25.35 7.51 -0.71
CA ARG A 21 25.86 6.18 -0.33
C ARG A 21 26.41 5.37 -1.50
N VAL A 22 26.06 5.78 -2.73
CA VAL A 22 26.44 5.12 -3.98
C VAL A 22 26.88 6.20 -4.96
N VAL A 23 28.03 6.00 -5.61
CA VAL A 23 28.49 6.83 -6.71
C VAL A 23 27.85 6.31 -7.99
N LEU A 24 27.05 7.15 -8.66
CA LEU A 24 26.42 6.79 -9.93
C LEU A 24 27.46 6.69 -11.06
N PRO A 25 27.28 5.81 -12.05
CA PRO A 25 28.15 5.74 -13.22
C PRO A 25 28.20 7.08 -13.95
N GLY A 26 29.41 7.61 -14.17
CA GLY A 26 29.62 8.90 -14.86
C GLY A 26 29.49 10.15 -13.98
N ALA A 27 29.12 10.01 -12.71
CA ALA A 27 29.15 11.14 -11.78
C ALA A 27 30.60 11.52 -11.43
N LYS A 28 30.88 12.83 -11.37
CA LYS A 28 32.17 13.34 -10.90
C LYS A 28 32.39 12.85 -9.47
N LEU A 29 33.49 12.14 -9.23
CA LEU A 29 33.85 11.67 -7.90
C LEU A 29 33.82 12.85 -6.92
N PRO A 30 33.09 12.74 -5.80
CA PRO A 30 33.12 13.77 -4.78
C PRO A 30 34.57 13.93 -4.28
N PRO A 31 34.98 15.16 -3.92
CA PRO A 31 36.30 15.37 -3.32
C PRO A 31 36.41 14.47 -2.09
N ALA A 32 37.54 13.75 -1.97
CA ALA A 32 37.76 12.77 -0.90
C ALA A 32 37.50 13.39 0.47
N LEU A 33 36.34 13.08 1.06
CA LEU A 33 36.10 13.32 2.47
C LEU A 33 36.75 12.15 3.20
N ASN A 34 37.95 12.38 3.74
CA ASN A 34 38.57 11.48 4.70
C ASN A 34 37.78 11.57 6.01
N PHE A 35 36.69 10.81 6.11
CA PHE A 35 36.06 10.56 7.39
C PHE A 35 37.00 9.67 8.19
N ILE A 36 37.47 10.17 9.34
CA ILE A 36 37.92 9.28 10.40
C ILE A 36 36.65 8.60 10.88
N LEU A 37 36.42 7.38 10.42
CA LEU A 37 35.44 6.50 11.06
C LEU A 37 35.91 6.36 12.50
N ASP A 38 35.10 6.81 13.45
CA ASP A 38 35.33 6.46 14.85
C ASP A 38 35.12 4.95 14.95
N GLU A 39 36.24 4.22 14.94
CA GLU A 39 36.33 2.76 14.98
C GLU A 39 35.71 2.17 16.27
N LYS A 40 35.29 3.03 17.23
CA LYS A 40 34.64 2.65 18.48
C LYS A 40 33.13 2.41 18.40
N ALA A 41 32.48 2.55 17.25
CA ALA A 41 31.09 2.13 17.11
C ALA A 41 31.03 0.59 17.04
N ALA A 42 30.84 -0.04 18.21
CA ALA A 42 30.69 -1.49 18.33
C ALA A 42 29.56 -2.00 17.40
N PRO A 43 29.78 -3.12 16.67
CA PRO A 43 28.76 -3.67 15.80
C PRO A 43 27.55 -4.12 16.62
N ILE A 44 26.36 -3.71 16.19
CA ILE A 44 25.09 -4.21 16.72
C ILE A 44 24.98 -5.66 16.24
N ALA A 45 25.15 -6.62 17.15
CA ALA A 45 25.04 -8.04 16.83
C ALA A 45 23.57 -8.40 16.54
N PHE A 46 23.28 -8.84 15.32
CA PHE A 46 22.02 -9.49 14.99
C PHE A 46 22.12 -10.98 15.36
N ASP A 47 21.38 -11.40 16.39
CA ASP A 47 21.30 -12.81 16.81
C ASP A 47 20.41 -13.59 15.82
N ASN A 48 21.03 -14.07 14.76
CA ASN A 48 20.38 -14.96 13.79
C ASN A 48 20.36 -16.40 14.32
N LYS A 49 19.55 -16.66 15.35
CA LYS A 49 19.16 -18.03 15.68
C LYS A 49 18.12 -18.51 14.66
N ALA A 50 18.58 -19.34 13.73
CA ALA A 50 17.78 -20.09 12.79
C ALA A 50 16.72 -20.94 13.53
N ALA A 51 15.48 -20.45 13.56
CA ALA A 51 14.34 -21.26 13.95
C ALA A 51 14.03 -22.23 12.80
N LYS A 52 14.24 -23.51 13.07
CA LYS A 52 13.98 -24.64 12.18
C LYS A 52 12.47 -24.80 12.04
N ILE A 53 11.91 -24.45 10.89
CA ILE A 53 10.48 -24.67 10.60
C ILE A 53 10.32 -26.13 10.18
N GLU A 54 9.73 -26.94 11.04
CA GLU A 54 9.36 -28.32 10.74
C GLU A 54 8.06 -28.34 9.93
N VAL A 55 8.15 -28.90 8.73
CA VAL A 55 7.01 -29.19 7.86
C VAL A 55 6.34 -30.47 8.39
N THR A 56 5.13 -30.35 8.95
CA THR A 56 4.33 -31.53 9.34
C THR A 56 3.27 -31.81 8.29
N ALA A 57 3.32 -33.03 7.76
CA ALA A 57 2.45 -33.56 6.72
C ALA A 57 1.01 -33.83 7.21
N VAL A 58 0.10 -33.76 6.23
CA VAL A 58 -1.34 -34.01 6.31
C VAL A 58 -1.66 -35.41 6.84
N GLY A 59 -2.51 -35.49 7.85
CA GLY A 59 -3.13 -36.72 8.37
C GLY A 59 -4.66 -36.63 8.32
N ARG A 60 -5.27 -37.68 7.78
CA ARG A 60 -6.69 -37.86 7.44
C ARG A 60 -7.48 -38.47 8.62
N MET A 61 -8.77 -38.11 8.70
CA MET A 61 -9.95 -38.86 9.19
C MET A 61 -10.66 -38.44 10.50
N GLU A 62 -11.93 -38.06 10.25
CA GLU A 62 -13.18 -38.58 10.82
C GLU A 62 -13.87 -37.94 12.05
N HIS A 63 -15.05 -37.39 11.72
CA HIS A 63 -16.33 -37.36 12.45
C HIS A 63 -16.32 -37.45 13.98
N ALA A 64 -16.64 -36.30 14.59
CA ALA A 64 -17.54 -36.27 15.73
C ALA A 64 -18.55 -35.12 15.52
N VAL A 65 -19.72 -35.48 15.00
CA VAL A 65 -20.92 -34.65 15.11
C VAL A 65 -21.25 -34.56 16.60
N THR A 66 -21.23 -33.35 17.15
CA THR A 66 -21.98 -33.05 18.36
C THR A 66 -22.64 -31.70 18.20
N ASP A 67 -23.91 -31.80 17.87
CA ASP A 67 -24.99 -30.85 18.12
C ASP A 67 -24.66 -29.81 19.20
N ARG A 68 -24.51 -28.55 18.77
CA ARG A 68 -24.66 -27.38 19.63
C ARG A 68 -25.07 -26.17 18.82
N GLY A 69 -26.38 -25.94 18.83
CA GLY A 69 -26.97 -24.61 18.75
C GLY A 69 -26.96 -24.00 17.37
N LEU A 70 -28.15 -23.93 16.76
CA LEU A 70 -28.48 -22.91 15.78
C LEU A 70 -28.10 -21.53 16.34
N ALA A 71 -26.90 -21.06 16.00
CA ALA A 71 -26.62 -19.64 16.00
C ALA A 71 -27.33 -19.10 14.76
N GLU A 72 -28.45 -18.40 14.98
CA GLU A 72 -28.99 -17.46 14.02
C GLU A 72 -27.84 -16.61 13.44
N PRO A 73 -27.87 -16.24 12.15
CA PRO A 73 -26.85 -15.38 11.57
C PRO A 73 -26.80 -14.12 12.43
N ILE A 74 -25.64 -13.86 13.03
CA ILE A 74 -25.41 -12.65 13.80
C ILE A 74 -25.74 -11.51 12.84
N ALA A 75 -26.89 -10.86 13.05
CA ALA A 75 -27.25 -9.66 12.33
C ALA A 75 -26.12 -8.66 12.60
N ASP A 76 -25.31 -8.41 11.58
CA ASP A 76 -24.25 -7.43 11.57
C ASP A 76 -24.90 -6.04 11.60
N GLN A 77 -25.20 -5.57 12.81
CA GLN A 77 -25.89 -4.30 13.07
C GLN A 77 -24.90 -3.15 12.85
N GLY A 78 -24.84 -2.66 11.60
CA GLY A 78 -24.28 -1.35 11.24
C GLY A 78 -22.82 -1.40 10.80
N GLY A 79 -22.61 -1.67 9.50
CA GLY A 79 -21.30 -1.56 8.87
C GLY A 79 -20.70 -0.15 9.07
N HIS A 80 -19.41 -0.10 9.36
CA HIS A 80 -18.65 1.14 9.47
C HIS A 80 -18.91 2.05 8.26
N GLN A 81 -19.15 3.34 8.48
CA GLN A 81 -19.22 4.31 7.39
C GLN A 81 -17.82 4.46 6.79
N PHE A 82 -17.71 4.33 5.47
CA PHE A 82 -16.45 4.54 4.78
C PHE A 82 -16.69 5.13 3.39
N ARG A 83 -15.65 5.80 2.88
CA ARG A 83 -15.58 6.29 1.52
C ARG A 83 -14.32 5.74 0.87
N LEU A 84 -14.49 5.13 -0.30
CA LEU A 84 -13.36 4.79 -1.17
C LEU A 84 -13.36 5.69 -2.40
N VAL A 85 -12.18 5.91 -2.95
CA VAL A 85 -11.98 6.54 -4.25
C VAL A 85 -11.33 5.54 -5.19
N SER A 86 -11.94 5.35 -6.36
CA SER A 86 -11.36 4.61 -7.47
C SER A 86 -10.92 5.57 -8.56
N MET A 87 -9.68 5.41 -9.04
CA MET A 87 -9.10 6.17 -10.14
C MET A 87 -8.58 5.20 -11.19
N LEU A 88 -9.16 5.30 -12.39
CA LEU A 88 -8.83 4.43 -13.52
C LEU A 88 -7.86 5.14 -14.47
N TYR A 89 -6.73 4.49 -14.76
CA TYR A 89 -5.74 4.90 -15.75
C TYR A 89 -5.73 3.88 -16.89
N PRO A 90 -6.51 4.10 -17.98
CA PRO A 90 -6.67 3.13 -19.07
C PRO A 90 -5.32 2.68 -19.65
N GLY A 91 -5.12 1.36 -19.79
CA GLY A 91 -3.87 0.79 -20.31
C GLY A 91 -2.71 0.72 -19.29
N HIS A 92 -2.90 1.25 -18.08
CA HIS A 92 -1.91 1.24 -17.02
C HIS A 92 -2.41 0.51 -15.78
N CYS A 93 -3.25 1.15 -14.96
CA CYS A 93 -3.66 0.61 -13.67
C CYS A 93 -4.96 1.21 -13.16
N MET A 94 -5.51 0.59 -12.12
CA MET A 94 -6.55 1.19 -11.29
C MET A 94 -5.99 1.40 -9.88
N VAL A 95 -6.24 2.56 -9.30
CA VAL A 95 -5.89 2.88 -7.91
C VAL A 95 -7.17 2.94 -7.10
N ILE A 96 -7.19 2.25 -5.96
CA ILE A 96 -8.27 2.33 -4.98
C ILE A 96 -7.65 2.81 -3.69
N SER A 97 -8.15 3.91 -3.13
CA SER A 97 -7.72 4.43 -1.83
C SER A 97 -8.91 4.58 -0.91
N ASP A 98 -8.69 4.36 0.39
CA ASP A 98 -9.59 4.91 1.40
C ASP A 98 -9.44 6.43 1.48
N PHE A 99 -10.53 7.10 1.81
CA PHE A 99 -10.59 8.55 2.00
C PHE A 99 -11.48 8.84 3.20
N SER A 100 -11.04 9.74 4.10
CA SER A 100 -11.88 10.11 5.24
C SER A 100 -13.15 10.82 4.76
N ALA A 101 -14.31 10.37 5.24
CA ALA A 101 -15.61 10.95 4.89
C ALA A 101 -15.75 12.42 5.34
N GLU A 102 -14.91 12.87 6.28
CA GLU A 102 -14.92 14.23 6.82
C GLU A 102 -14.13 15.25 5.97
N THR A 103 -13.32 14.77 5.03
CA THR A 103 -12.53 15.65 4.15
C THR A 103 -13.37 16.01 2.93
N ASP A 104 -13.29 17.28 2.48
CA ASP A 104 -13.93 17.73 1.24
C ASP A 104 -13.70 16.71 0.11
N ALA A 105 -14.66 16.57 -0.81
CA ALA A 105 -14.65 15.59 -1.91
C ALA A 105 -13.47 15.77 -2.92
N HIS A 106 -12.45 16.55 -2.54
CA HIS A 106 -11.27 16.85 -3.32
C HIS A 106 -10.03 16.42 -2.55
N MET A 107 -9.17 15.66 -3.25
CA MET A 107 -7.86 15.31 -2.77
C MET A 107 -7.00 16.57 -2.58
N THR A 108 -6.33 16.69 -1.44
CA THR A 108 -5.40 17.80 -1.17
C THR A 108 -4.23 17.78 -2.15
N SER A 109 -3.58 18.93 -2.37
CA SER A 109 -2.42 19.00 -3.26
C SER A 109 -1.25 18.09 -2.82
N ALA A 110 -1.13 17.80 -1.52
CA ALA A 110 -0.10 16.91 -0.99
C ALA A 110 -0.39 15.44 -1.31
N GLN A 111 -1.65 15.00 -1.11
CA GLN A 111 -2.11 13.67 -1.52
C GLN A 111 -1.99 13.48 -3.04
N HIS A 112 -2.40 14.49 -3.81
CA HIS A 112 -2.28 14.50 -5.26
C HIS A 112 -0.84 14.34 -5.73
N ARG A 113 0.09 15.12 -5.16
CA ARG A 113 1.50 15.05 -5.49
C ARG A 113 2.09 13.67 -5.17
N LEU A 114 1.81 13.14 -3.97
CA LEU A 114 2.33 11.84 -3.56
C LEU A 114 1.84 10.72 -4.49
N LEU A 115 0.54 10.70 -4.81
CA LEU A 115 -0.02 9.71 -5.70
C LEU A 115 0.57 9.84 -7.12
N SER A 116 0.65 11.05 -7.64
CA SER A 116 1.24 11.34 -8.97
C SER A 116 2.69 10.84 -9.04
N ASP A 117 3.53 11.14 -8.04
CA ASP A 117 4.91 10.67 -7.96
C ASP A 117 5.00 9.13 -7.93
N MET A 118 4.11 8.46 -7.19
CA MET A 118 4.06 6.99 -7.16
C MET A 118 3.62 6.40 -8.51
N LEU A 119 2.64 7.01 -9.18
CA LEU A 119 2.14 6.53 -10.47
C LEU A 119 3.17 6.70 -11.59
N LEU A 120 3.92 7.81 -11.58
CA LEU A 120 5.02 8.03 -12.53
C LEU A 120 6.08 6.94 -12.44
N VAL A 121 6.45 6.52 -11.22
CA VAL A 121 7.36 5.39 -10.99
C VAL A 121 6.79 4.09 -11.57
N LEU A 122 5.48 3.87 -11.39
CA LEU A 122 4.80 2.67 -11.85
C LEU A 122 4.54 2.67 -13.37
N GLY A 123 5.06 3.67 -14.09
CA GLY A 123 4.98 3.75 -15.55
C GLY A 123 3.65 4.31 -16.07
N VAL A 124 2.89 5.02 -15.23
CA VAL A 124 1.74 5.83 -15.67
C VAL A 124 2.29 7.12 -16.28
N THR A 125 1.98 7.37 -17.55
CA THR A 125 2.51 8.53 -18.28
C THR A 125 1.73 9.82 -18.04
N ASP A 126 0.45 9.70 -17.72
CA ASP A 126 -0.43 10.84 -17.42
C ASP A 126 -1.21 10.60 -16.11
N PRO A 127 -0.57 10.83 -14.95
CA PRO A 127 -1.17 10.58 -13.64
C PRO A 127 -2.29 11.57 -13.28
N GLU A 128 -2.48 12.64 -14.05
CA GLU A 128 -3.52 13.66 -13.80
C GLU A 128 -4.81 13.38 -14.62
N SER A 129 -4.75 12.44 -15.57
CA SER A 129 -5.87 12.13 -16.48
C SER A 129 -7.06 11.43 -15.82
N ALA A 130 -6.83 10.72 -14.71
CA ALA A 130 -7.87 9.93 -14.06
C ALA A 130 -8.87 10.81 -13.34
N LYS A 131 -10.15 10.49 -13.50
CA LYS A 131 -11.23 11.12 -12.75
C LYS A 131 -11.52 10.27 -11.50
N PRO A 132 -11.53 10.86 -10.29
CA PRO A 132 -11.89 10.14 -9.09
C PRO A 132 -13.38 9.78 -9.12
N VAL A 133 -13.68 8.50 -8.90
CA VAL A 133 -15.04 8.00 -8.70
C VAL A 133 -15.17 7.56 -7.25
N PHE A 134 -16.08 8.18 -6.52
CA PHE A 134 -16.29 7.91 -5.11
C PHE A 134 -17.32 6.80 -4.91
N PHE A 135 -17.06 5.94 -3.93
CA PHE A 135 -18.01 4.98 -3.39
C PHE A 135 -18.25 5.32 -1.92
N ASP A 136 -19.49 5.70 -1.61
CA ASP A 136 -19.93 6.03 -0.26
C ASP A 136 -20.76 4.88 0.32
N TRP A 137 -20.37 4.43 1.52
CA TRP A 137 -21.13 3.47 2.31
C TRP A 137 -21.47 4.06 3.67
N PRO A 138 -22.69 3.88 4.20
CA PRO A 138 -23.85 3.20 3.60
C PRO A 138 -24.42 3.95 2.40
N MET A 139 -25.06 3.24 1.47
CA MET A 139 -25.76 3.88 0.35
C MET A 139 -26.94 4.70 0.89
N GLN A 140 -27.21 5.91 0.36
CA GLN A 140 -28.32 6.76 0.82
C GLN A 140 -29.70 6.08 0.81
N ASN A 141 -29.87 4.98 0.06
CA ASN A 141 -31.11 4.22 0.02
C ASN A 141 -31.22 3.27 1.23
N GLN A 142 -31.86 3.74 2.30
CA GLN A 142 -32.13 2.98 3.54
C GLN A 142 -32.98 1.70 3.37
N GLN A 143 -33.49 1.42 2.16
CA GLN A 143 -34.27 0.21 1.85
C GLN A 143 -33.41 -0.99 1.41
N VAL A 144 -32.11 -0.79 1.18
CA VAL A 144 -31.16 -1.85 0.81
C VAL A 144 -30.54 -2.42 2.08
N ASP A 145 -30.20 -3.71 2.08
CA ASP A 145 -29.38 -4.30 3.14
C ASP A 145 -28.07 -3.50 3.28
N GLN A 146 -27.81 -3.00 4.50
CA GLN A 146 -26.61 -2.22 4.84
C GLN A 146 -25.62 -3.05 5.68
N SER A 147 -25.75 -4.38 5.65
CA SER A 147 -24.78 -5.30 6.24
C SER A 147 -23.40 -5.16 5.61
N THR A 148 -22.35 -5.59 6.33
CA THR A 148 -21.00 -5.68 5.76
C THR A 148 -20.96 -6.59 4.52
N ALA A 149 -21.77 -7.65 4.49
CA ALA A 149 -21.88 -8.53 3.32
C ALA A 149 -22.43 -7.78 2.09
N ALA A 150 -23.48 -6.98 2.26
CA ALA A 150 -24.01 -6.14 1.19
C ALA A 150 -23.01 -5.07 0.73
N ALA A 151 -22.20 -4.51 1.65
CA ALA A 151 -21.13 -3.58 1.33
C ALA A 151 -20.07 -4.21 0.41
N LEU A 152 -19.67 -5.46 0.72
CA LEU A 152 -18.71 -6.23 -0.08
C LEU A 152 -19.27 -6.53 -1.47
N GLU A 153 -20.51 -7.01 -1.56
CA GLU A 153 -21.16 -7.31 -2.86
C GLU A 153 -21.29 -6.04 -3.72
N ALA A 154 -21.74 -4.94 -3.12
CA ALA A 154 -21.86 -3.66 -3.80
C ALA A 154 -20.51 -3.12 -4.27
N MET A 155 -19.46 -3.23 -3.44
CA MET A 155 -18.09 -2.82 -3.79
C MET A 155 -17.57 -3.65 -4.97
N GLN A 156 -17.74 -4.97 -4.92
CA GLN A 156 -17.32 -5.86 -6.01
C GLN A 156 -18.05 -5.53 -7.31
N ALA A 157 -19.37 -5.32 -7.27
CA ALA A 157 -20.14 -4.91 -8.44
C ALA A 157 -19.67 -3.56 -8.99
N PHE A 158 -19.41 -2.58 -8.11
CA PHE A 158 -18.89 -1.26 -8.49
C PHE A 158 -17.52 -1.39 -9.19
N LEU A 159 -16.57 -2.11 -8.61
CA LEU A 159 -15.23 -2.28 -9.18
C LEU A 159 -15.27 -3.07 -10.49
N ASN A 160 -16.04 -4.16 -10.57
CA ASN A 160 -16.24 -4.92 -11.81
C ASN A 160 -16.78 -4.03 -12.94
N THR A 161 -17.71 -3.12 -12.64
CA THR A 161 -18.24 -2.16 -13.61
C THR A 161 -17.17 -1.18 -14.10
N GLN A 162 -16.23 -0.78 -13.23
CA GLN A 162 -15.14 0.14 -13.61
C GLN A 162 -14.08 -0.53 -14.49
N VAL A 163 -13.79 -1.82 -14.25
CA VAL A 163 -12.77 -2.56 -15.01
C VAL A 163 -13.33 -3.24 -16.27
N ASP A 164 -14.64 -3.27 -16.45
CA ASP A 164 -15.27 -3.88 -17.63
C ASP A 164 -14.82 -3.20 -18.93
N GLY A 165 -14.39 -4.00 -19.90
CA GLY A 165 -13.82 -3.54 -21.16
C GLY A 165 -12.47 -2.82 -21.06
N GLN A 166 -11.88 -2.71 -19.86
CA GLN A 166 -10.57 -2.09 -19.65
C GLN A 166 -9.46 -3.13 -19.72
N LYS A 167 -8.25 -2.69 -20.08
CA LYS A 167 -7.03 -3.49 -19.97
C LYS A 167 -6.12 -2.86 -18.93
N LEU A 168 -6.08 -3.47 -17.75
CA LEU A 168 -5.20 -3.04 -16.66
C LEU A 168 -3.95 -3.92 -16.63
N ARG A 169 -2.81 -3.33 -16.26
CA ARG A 169 -1.60 -4.10 -15.96
C ARG A 169 -1.60 -4.58 -14.52
N PHE A 170 -2.15 -3.76 -13.62
CA PHE A 170 -2.28 -4.06 -12.20
C PHE A 170 -3.34 -3.18 -11.52
N VAL A 171 -3.69 -3.54 -10.28
CA VAL A 171 -4.53 -2.77 -9.37
C VAL A 171 -3.71 -2.41 -8.12
N LEU A 172 -3.67 -1.13 -7.76
CA LEU A 172 -3.03 -0.66 -6.53
C LEU A 172 -4.10 -0.33 -5.51
N ILE A 173 -4.05 -1.00 -4.36
CA ILE A 173 -4.97 -0.80 -3.25
C ILE A 173 -4.20 -0.11 -2.13
N MET A 174 -4.67 1.06 -1.72
CA MET A 174 -4.06 1.88 -0.69
C MET A 174 -5.00 2.00 0.49
N GLY A 175 -4.49 1.62 1.66
CA GLY A 175 -5.24 1.69 2.92
C GLY A 175 -5.91 0.38 3.33
N GLU A 176 -6.07 0.25 4.65
CA GLU A 176 -6.60 -0.96 5.29
C GLU A 176 -8.07 -1.15 4.95
N THR A 177 -8.85 -0.06 4.93
CA THR A 177 -10.28 -0.14 4.62
C THR A 177 -10.49 -0.64 3.19
N ALA A 178 -9.74 -0.10 2.22
CA ALA A 178 -9.80 -0.60 0.84
C ALA A 178 -9.39 -2.08 0.76
N GLY A 179 -8.33 -2.48 1.46
CA GLY A 179 -7.91 -3.88 1.53
C GLY A 179 -8.97 -4.81 2.13
N ARG A 180 -9.62 -4.42 3.23
CA ARG A 180 -10.66 -5.21 3.92
C ARG A 180 -11.87 -5.48 3.03
N TYR A 181 -12.29 -4.51 2.21
CA TYR A 181 -13.48 -4.65 1.37
C TYR A 181 -13.20 -5.27 -0.01
N ILE A 182 -11.93 -5.45 -0.37
CA ILE A 182 -11.54 -6.05 -1.66
C ILE A 182 -11.02 -7.48 -1.47
N LEU A 183 -10.36 -7.78 -0.34
CA LEU A 183 -9.92 -9.13 -0.03
C LEU A 183 -11.06 -10.00 0.52
N PRO A 184 -11.12 -11.29 0.14
CA PRO A 184 -12.18 -12.19 0.57
C PRO A 184 -12.10 -12.59 2.05
N HIS A 185 -10.95 -12.40 2.73
CA HIS A 185 -10.78 -12.83 4.12
C HIS A 185 -9.88 -11.88 4.94
N GLU A 186 -10.35 -11.43 6.11
CA GLU A 186 -9.63 -10.45 6.96
C GLU A 186 -8.27 -10.97 7.46
N ALA A 187 -8.14 -12.27 7.75
CA ALA A 187 -6.86 -12.87 8.15
C ALA A 187 -5.77 -12.80 7.06
N GLU A 188 -6.15 -12.59 5.80
CA GLU A 188 -5.21 -12.42 4.71
C GLU A 188 -4.64 -11.00 4.67
N LEU A 189 -5.41 -9.99 5.12
CA LEU A 189 -5.03 -8.57 5.11
C LEU A 189 -3.74 -8.33 5.92
N ALA A 190 -3.65 -8.92 7.11
CA ALA A 190 -2.47 -8.79 7.99
C ALA A 190 -1.16 -9.26 7.35
N ASN A 191 -1.25 -10.13 6.34
CA ASN A 191 -0.10 -10.68 5.62
C ASN A 191 -0.09 -10.30 4.13
N ALA A 192 -1.01 -9.44 3.69
CA ALA A 192 -1.23 -9.10 2.29
C ALA A 192 -0.33 -7.97 1.80
N GLN A 193 0.09 -7.08 2.71
CA GLN A 193 0.90 -5.92 2.37
C GLN A 193 2.21 -6.32 1.67
N GLY A 194 2.49 -5.66 0.54
CA GLY A 194 3.70 -5.89 -0.26
C GLY A 194 3.74 -7.22 -1.05
N LYS A 195 2.67 -8.02 -1.02
CA LYS A 195 2.52 -9.22 -1.86
C LYS A 195 1.61 -8.93 -3.06
N LEU A 196 1.85 -9.66 -4.15
CA LEU A 196 0.97 -9.64 -5.31
C LEU A 196 -0.15 -10.65 -5.13
N TRP A 197 -1.37 -10.17 -5.33
CA TRP A 197 -2.61 -10.93 -5.32
C TRP A 197 -3.21 -10.92 -6.72
N SER A 198 -4.20 -11.78 -6.96
CA SER A 198 -5.00 -11.75 -8.18
C SER A 198 -6.40 -11.31 -7.81
N ILE A 199 -6.80 -10.12 -8.25
CA ILE A 199 -8.11 -9.51 -7.93
C ILE A 199 -8.72 -9.03 -9.24
N MET A 200 -9.96 -9.45 -9.53
CA MET A 200 -10.63 -9.18 -10.82
C MET A 200 -9.78 -9.62 -12.03
N ASP A 201 -9.07 -10.76 -11.92
CA ASP A 201 -8.12 -11.26 -12.92
C ASP A 201 -6.89 -10.37 -13.19
N TYR A 202 -6.66 -9.35 -12.36
CA TYR A 202 -5.50 -8.47 -12.46
C TYR A 202 -4.55 -8.66 -11.28
N PRO A 203 -3.22 -8.51 -11.50
CA PRO A 203 -2.25 -8.43 -10.42
C PRO A 203 -2.59 -7.24 -9.51
N ALA A 204 -2.76 -7.48 -8.22
CA ALA A 204 -3.10 -6.45 -7.24
C ALA A 204 -2.09 -6.39 -6.11
N LEU A 205 -1.85 -5.20 -5.56
CA LEU A 205 -0.97 -5.01 -4.41
C LEU A 205 -1.61 -4.07 -3.40
N ILE A 206 -1.47 -4.42 -2.12
CA ILE A 206 -1.96 -3.62 -0.99
C ILE A 206 -0.78 -2.91 -0.33
N THR A 207 -0.96 -1.63 -0.02
CA THR A 207 -0.01 -0.80 0.72
C THR A 207 -0.73 0.19 1.64
N ASP A 208 0.02 0.93 2.44
CA ASP A 208 -0.51 1.96 3.34
C ASP A 208 -1.32 3.04 2.61
N SER A 209 -2.26 3.67 3.32
CA SER A 209 -3.05 4.77 2.75
C SER A 209 -2.20 6.00 2.48
N ILE A 210 -2.64 6.82 1.53
CA ILE A 210 -1.98 8.09 1.19
C ILE A 210 -1.87 8.98 2.44
N ASP A 211 -2.93 9.02 3.25
CA ASP A 211 -2.98 9.78 4.49
C ASP A 211 -1.97 9.28 5.52
N HIS A 212 -1.87 7.96 5.69
CA HIS A 212 -0.89 7.38 6.61
C HIS A 212 0.55 7.71 6.17
N ILE A 213 0.84 7.62 4.87
CA ILE A 213 2.18 7.92 4.32
C ILE A 213 2.56 9.39 4.50
N LEU A 214 1.59 10.30 4.34
CA LEU A 214 1.79 11.72 4.56
C LEU A 214 1.96 12.06 6.03
N ALA A 215 1.16 11.45 6.91
CA ALA A 215 1.23 11.65 8.35
C ALA A 215 2.52 11.06 8.96
N GLN A 216 2.99 9.93 8.44
CA GLN A 216 4.16 9.21 8.93
C GLN A 216 5.21 9.01 7.81
N PRO A 217 5.96 10.05 7.40
CA PRO A 217 6.91 9.95 6.28
C PRO A 217 8.01 8.88 6.43
N LEU A 218 8.26 8.41 7.66
CA LEU A 218 9.23 7.34 7.93
C LEU A 218 8.82 5.99 7.34
N CYS A 219 7.53 5.74 7.08
CA CYS A 219 7.06 4.50 6.46
C CYS A 219 7.29 4.44 4.95
N LYS A 220 7.67 5.56 4.29
CA LYS A 220 7.90 5.62 2.84
C LYS A 220 8.87 4.58 2.32
N ARG A 221 9.90 4.23 3.10
CA ARG A 221 10.85 3.17 2.73
C ARG A 221 10.16 1.82 2.64
N ASP A 222 9.27 1.53 3.58
CA ASP A 222 8.59 0.25 3.66
C ASP A 222 7.52 0.17 2.57
N VAL A 223 6.74 1.24 2.36
CA VAL A 223 5.84 1.38 1.20
C VAL A 223 6.57 1.22 -0.13
N TRP A 224 7.75 1.83 -0.26
CA TRP A 224 8.53 1.68 -1.49
C TRP A 224 8.97 0.24 -1.73
N ARG A 225 9.35 -0.47 -0.68
CA ARG A 225 9.66 -1.90 -0.74
C ARG A 225 8.43 -2.70 -1.16
N ASP A 226 7.26 -2.34 -0.65
CA ASP A 226 6.00 -3.01 -0.94
C ASP A 226 5.61 -2.87 -2.40
N ILE A 227 5.79 -1.70 -3.02
CA ILE A 227 5.41 -1.48 -4.44
C ILE A 227 6.45 -1.99 -5.46
N GLN A 228 7.61 -2.50 -5.02
CA GLN A 228 8.65 -3.04 -5.92
C GLN A 228 8.16 -4.13 -6.89
N PRO A 229 7.28 -5.08 -6.50
CA PRO A 229 6.75 -6.07 -7.42
C PRO A 229 5.99 -5.44 -8.59
N LEU A 230 5.22 -4.37 -8.34
CA LEU A 230 4.51 -3.63 -9.39
C LEU A 230 5.48 -2.91 -10.33
N CYS A 231 6.57 -2.34 -9.81
CA CYS A 231 7.60 -1.70 -10.63
C CYS A 231 8.21 -2.70 -11.63
N ARG A 232 8.44 -3.95 -11.21
CA ARG A 232 8.95 -5.00 -12.09
C ARG A 232 7.92 -5.44 -13.13
N LEU A 233 6.65 -5.51 -12.77
CA LEU A 233 5.56 -5.78 -13.71
C LEU A 233 5.44 -4.68 -14.77
N ALA A 234 5.54 -3.42 -14.35
CA ALA A 234 5.51 -2.27 -15.25
C ALA A 234 6.68 -2.28 -16.25
N ALA A 235 7.88 -2.64 -15.79
CA ALA A 235 9.08 -2.74 -16.63
C ALA A 235 9.06 -3.91 -17.63
N ASN A 236 8.35 -5.00 -17.32
CA ASN A 236 8.25 -6.17 -18.20
C ASN A 236 7.16 -6.05 -19.27
N GLY A 237 6.32 -5.01 -19.21
CA GLY A 237 5.17 -4.78 -20.11
C GLY A 237 5.40 -3.73 -21.19
N THR A 238 6.63 -3.22 -21.34
CA THR A 238 7.09 -2.35 -22.45
C THR A 238 7.94 -3.14 -23.42
#